data_AF-A0A084A748-F1
#
_entry.id   AF-A0A084A748-F1
#
_cell.length_a   1.000
_cell.length_b   1.000
_cell.length_c   1.000
_cell.angle_alpha   90.00
_cell.angle_beta   90.00
_cell.angle_gamma   90.00
#
_symmetry.space_group_name_H-M   'P 1'
#
loop_
_entity.id
_entity.type
_entity.pdbx_description
1 polymer ?
#
loop_
_entity_poly.entity_id
_entity_poly.type
_entity_poly.pdbx_seq_one_letter_code
_entity_poly.pdbx_strand_id
1 'polypeptide(L)'
;MKAKNEIFKDMLNEQRENLETAIEIKQNNFEISQNLLESRFELYPENRRRSVNKVIYHNQYFQLVYNLNSQSLTIESKGDLIYSAIPYDTGRNYIQKALIQSILHPTKTRKYIESHENNLKKYLALSIFQVSGRKVTLDSNEVERAYQQIFEDALFEMQVLGRLMQHDETGPLSANLAGKFLYSENIKTGISPYLAEYLKFVVEVTQTLPISTDGKNVQLLDSAYEQTSEKGYLDQPKSLALTSQSDLNVGLENLPATLKVEIENLKVSEPISQVMTKPLLKSNVGNQLKALRKNYVAHSQAPKELEQYFENVHSTQNDNKINVISDIDSQNGKLPFSNPNFNILVGNVSNSIVSDTEMQGIYVIGNHELSDLLSDNIIFKKSKWNAFREKEWFEELVVDPNQAWAKLPVGNNSFYELIKDELAQNYPKMKILNNESVIYEGIRYIGLTIPLALSKRKKELQNFIAIEMERLLAQDRNIPTVIISHAPLFNELSMLSPKSKSYNKSYKCAHRGILNLFDKFNIIGAIHGHHHIPASSGQSKMVSFSNKKLFVVCSIYSKINTGFELSNLLSDLIP
;
A
#
# COMPACT_ATOMS: atom_id res chain seq x y z
N MET A 1 45.82 -16.03 -14.59
CA MET A 1 45.20 -15.75 -15.90
C MET A 1 44.08 -16.72 -16.27
N LYS A 2 44.26 -18.05 -16.14
CA LYS A 2 43.21 -19.05 -16.48
C LYS A 2 41.87 -18.85 -15.75
N ALA A 3 41.87 -18.64 -14.42
CA ALA A 3 40.63 -18.43 -13.66
C ALA A 3 39.86 -17.13 -14.01
N LYS A 4 40.55 -16.08 -14.51
CA LYS A 4 39.89 -14.85 -14.99
C LYS A 4 39.22 -15.07 -16.35
N ASN A 5 39.78 -15.94 -17.19
CA ASN A 5 39.21 -16.26 -18.51
C ASN A 5 38.02 -17.22 -18.42
N GLU A 6 37.98 -18.10 -17.42
CA GLU A 6 36.81 -18.97 -17.17
C GLU A 6 35.61 -18.17 -16.66
N ILE A 7 35.80 -17.30 -15.66
CA ILE A 7 34.73 -16.41 -15.17
C ILE A 7 34.20 -15.50 -16.28
N PHE A 8 35.08 -15.01 -17.16
CA PHE A 8 34.67 -14.17 -18.29
C PHE A 8 33.92 -14.96 -19.36
N LYS A 9 34.28 -16.24 -19.59
CA LYS A 9 33.54 -17.15 -20.47
C LYS A 9 32.17 -17.51 -19.91
N ASP A 10 32.08 -17.78 -18.61
CA ASP A 10 30.82 -18.13 -17.96
C ASP A 10 29.86 -16.94 -17.97
N MET A 11 30.35 -15.73 -17.69
CA MET A 11 29.57 -14.50 -17.84
C MET A 11 29.10 -14.25 -19.28
N LEU A 12 29.94 -14.54 -20.28
CA LEU A 12 29.57 -14.41 -21.70
C LEU A 12 28.55 -15.46 -22.13
N ASN A 13 28.66 -16.69 -21.61
CA ASN A 13 27.70 -17.75 -21.87
C ASN A 13 26.35 -17.46 -21.19
N GLU A 14 26.33 -16.99 -19.95
CA GLU A 14 25.11 -16.58 -19.24
C GLU A 14 24.45 -15.38 -19.93
N GLN A 15 25.24 -14.40 -20.39
CA GLN A 15 24.71 -13.28 -21.19
C GLN A 15 24.13 -13.75 -22.52
N ARG A 16 24.79 -14.70 -23.18
CA ARG A 16 24.33 -15.26 -24.46
C ARG A 16 23.06 -16.08 -24.28
N GLU A 17 22.95 -16.90 -23.25
CA GLU A 17 21.75 -17.67 -22.92
C GLU A 17 20.57 -16.76 -22.53
N ASN A 18 20.82 -15.68 -21.79
CA ASN A 18 19.81 -14.67 -21.46
C ASN A 18 19.32 -13.92 -22.71
N LEU A 19 20.25 -13.57 -23.62
CA LEU A 19 19.91 -12.94 -24.90
C LEU A 19 19.16 -13.92 -25.81
N GLU A 20 19.59 -15.17 -25.90
CA GLU A 20 18.94 -16.22 -26.70
C GLU A 20 17.53 -16.48 -26.17
N THR A 21 17.33 -16.48 -24.85
CA THR A 21 16.00 -16.57 -24.22
C THR A 21 15.13 -15.36 -24.57
N ALA A 22 15.66 -14.13 -24.48
CA ALA A 22 14.91 -12.91 -24.82
C ALA A 22 14.61 -12.77 -26.33
N ILE A 23 15.53 -13.18 -27.19
CA ILE A 23 15.39 -13.16 -28.66
C ILE A 23 14.43 -14.25 -29.12
N GLU A 24 14.47 -15.45 -28.54
CA GLU A 24 13.55 -16.54 -28.85
C GLU A 24 12.11 -16.21 -28.38
N ILE A 25 11.98 -15.47 -27.27
CA ILE A 25 10.72 -14.85 -26.83
C ILE A 25 10.18 -13.86 -27.89
N LYS A 26 11.04 -13.01 -28.43
CA LYS A 26 10.67 -11.98 -29.43
C LYS A 26 10.36 -12.56 -30.81
N GLN A 27 11.05 -13.62 -31.23
CA GLN A 27 10.95 -14.18 -32.59
C GLN A 27 9.75 -15.11 -32.80
N ASN A 28 9.18 -15.70 -31.75
CA ASN A 28 8.19 -16.76 -31.91
C ASN A 28 6.73 -16.35 -31.66
N ASN A 29 6.41 -15.10 -31.30
CA ASN A 29 5.05 -14.71 -30.89
C ASN A 29 4.44 -15.70 -29.86
N PHE A 30 5.28 -16.36 -29.05
CA PHE A 30 4.77 -17.36 -28.12
C PHE A 30 4.08 -16.63 -26.98
N GLU A 31 2.83 -17.02 -26.78
CA GLU A 31 2.06 -16.88 -25.55
C GLU A 31 2.95 -17.16 -24.33
N ILE A 32 3.53 -16.11 -23.73
CA ILE A 32 4.25 -16.25 -22.46
C ILE A 32 3.19 -16.35 -21.36
N SER A 33 2.67 -17.56 -21.15
CA SER A 33 1.94 -17.85 -19.94
C SER A 33 2.91 -18.09 -18.79
N GLN A 34 2.50 -17.75 -17.57
CA GLN A 34 3.23 -18.09 -16.35
C GLN A 34 3.62 -19.58 -16.30
N ASN A 35 2.76 -20.45 -16.81
CA ASN A 35 2.98 -21.90 -16.91
C ASN A 35 4.15 -22.28 -17.83
N LEU A 36 4.42 -21.52 -18.89
CA LEU A 36 5.54 -21.76 -19.81
C LEU A 36 6.89 -21.41 -19.16
N LEU A 37 6.93 -20.31 -18.40
CA LEU A 37 8.11 -19.93 -17.63
C LEU A 37 8.38 -20.94 -16.51
N GLU A 38 7.35 -21.30 -15.75
CA GLU A 38 7.45 -22.27 -14.65
C GLU A 38 7.90 -23.66 -15.16
N SER A 39 7.30 -24.17 -16.24
CA SER A 39 7.69 -25.47 -16.83
C SER A 39 9.13 -25.47 -17.36
N ARG A 40 9.62 -24.35 -17.91
CA ARG A 40 11.05 -24.22 -18.27
C ARG A 40 11.94 -24.16 -17.03
N PHE A 41 11.53 -23.47 -15.96
CA PHE A 41 12.31 -23.36 -14.73
C PHE A 41 12.41 -24.69 -13.96
N GLU A 42 11.43 -25.59 -14.09
CA GLU A 42 11.47 -26.94 -13.53
C GLU A 42 12.54 -27.84 -14.18
N LEU A 43 12.94 -27.55 -15.43
CA LEU A 43 13.96 -28.31 -16.14
C LEU A 43 15.39 -28.05 -15.64
N TYR A 44 15.62 -26.98 -14.85
CA TYR A 44 16.94 -26.64 -14.33
C TYR A 44 17.34 -27.57 -13.17
N PRO A 45 18.47 -28.30 -13.28
CA PRO A 45 18.90 -29.27 -12.27
C PRO A 45 19.09 -28.68 -10.86
N GLU A 46 19.51 -27.42 -10.76
CA GLU A 46 19.68 -26.71 -9.48
C GLU A 46 18.38 -26.52 -8.69
N ASN A 47 17.25 -26.39 -9.38
CA ASN A 47 15.93 -26.20 -8.76
C ASN A 47 15.39 -27.49 -8.11
N ARG A 48 15.94 -28.66 -8.45
CA ARG A 48 15.60 -29.94 -7.78
C ARG A 48 16.11 -30.02 -6.34
N ARG A 49 17.11 -29.20 -5.97
CA ARG A 49 17.69 -29.16 -4.62
C ARG A 49 17.32 -27.88 -3.84
N ARG A 50 17.23 -26.74 -4.52
CA ARG A 50 16.83 -25.45 -3.93
C ARG A 50 16.33 -24.50 -5.03
N SER A 51 15.15 -23.92 -4.87
CA SER A 51 14.63 -22.92 -5.82
C SER A 51 15.53 -21.69 -5.85
N VAL A 52 16.07 -21.36 -7.04
CA VAL A 52 16.87 -20.16 -7.28
C VAL A 52 16.10 -19.20 -8.18
N ASN A 53 15.95 -17.95 -7.76
CA ASN A 53 15.31 -16.90 -8.56
C ASN A 53 15.98 -16.77 -9.93
N LYS A 54 15.19 -16.49 -10.97
CA LYS A 54 15.65 -16.50 -12.35
C LYS A 54 15.66 -15.09 -12.93
N VAL A 55 16.79 -14.69 -13.52
CA VAL A 55 16.91 -13.43 -14.24
C VAL A 55 16.30 -13.63 -15.63
N ILE A 56 15.24 -12.88 -15.95
CA ILE A 56 14.56 -12.95 -17.25
C ILE A 56 15.14 -11.94 -18.23
N TYR A 57 15.47 -10.74 -17.73
CA TYR A 57 16.04 -9.66 -18.51
C TYR A 57 17.02 -8.89 -17.66
N HIS A 58 18.07 -8.33 -18.26
CA HIS A 58 18.97 -7.44 -17.53
C HIS A 58 19.65 -6.45 -18.45
N ASN A 59 20.06 -5.32 -17.89
CA ASN A 59 21.03 -4.43 -18.50
C ASN A 59 22.23 -4.22 -17.56
N GLN A 60 22.93 -3.10 -17.72
CA GLN A 60 24.09 -2.74 -16.90
C GLN A 60 23.72 -2.48 -15.42
N TYR A 61 22.52 -1.96 -15.16
CA TYR A 61 22.13 -1.37 -13.88
C TYR A 61 20.98 -2.11 -13.19
N PHE A 62 20.12 -2.77 -13.95
CA PHE A 62 18.94 -3.45 -13.44
C PHE A 62 18.76 -4.84 -14.05
N GLN A 63 18.00 -5.66 -13.34
CA GLN A 63 17.58 -7.00 -13.76
C GLN A 63 16.12 -7.23 -13.40
N LEU A 64 15.37 -7.86 -14.30
CA LEU A 64 14.05 -8.40 -14.06
C LEU A 64 14.22 -9.83 -13.56
N VAL A 65 13.68 -10.11 -12.38
CA VAL A 65 13.87 -11.38 -11.67
C VAL A 65 12.52 -12.01 -11.39
N TYR A 66 12.40 -13.29 -11.70
CA TYR A 66 11.29 -14.15 -11.31
C TYR A 66 11.62 -14.90 -10.03
N ASN A 67 10.81 -14.69 -9.01
CA ASN A 67 10.92 -15.41 -7.75
C ASN A 67 10.09 -16.69 -7.81
N LEU A 68 10.76 -17.84 -7.83
CA LEU A 68 10.11 -19.15 -7.91
C LEU A 68 9.25 -19.49 -6.69
N ASN A 69 9.58 -18.96 -5.50
CA ASN A 69 8.85 -19.28 -4.28
C ASN A 69 7.55 -18.48 -4.15
N SER A 70 7.57 -17.22 -4.58
CA SER A 70 6.40 -16.33 -4.54
C SER A 70 5.69 -16.19 -5.88
N GLN A 71 6.20 -16.84 -6.93
CA GLN A 71 5.68 -16.76 -8.30
C GLN A 71 5.48 -15.31 -8.76
N SER A 72 6.47 -14.46 -8.52
CA SER A 72 6.35 -13.01 -8.71
C SER A 72 7.53 -12.41 -9.45
N LEU A 73 7.26 -11.40 -10.27
CA LEU A 73 8.29 -10.62 -10.95
C LEU A 73 8.69 -9.38 -10.15
N THR A 74 9.99 -9.08 -10.13
CA THR A 74 10.54 -7.90 -9.48
C THR A 74 11.71 -7.31 -10.27
N ILE A 75 11.84 -5.99 -10.28
CA ILE A 75 13.02 -5.30 -10.83
C ILE A 75 14.01 -5.04 -9.69
N GLU A 76 15.22 -5.59 -9.84
CA GLU A 76 16.31 -5.45 -8.88
C GLU A 76 17.47 -4.65 -9.49
N SER A 77 18.19 -3.90 -8.66
CA SER A 77 19.42 -3.21 -9.07
C SER A 77 20.62 -4.14 -9.05
N LYS A 78 21.50 -4.04 -10.04
CA LYS A 78 22.74 -4.82 -10.15
C LYS A 78 23.90 -4.10 -9.46
N GLY A 79 24.57 -4.81 -8.54
CA GLY A 79 25.76 -4.32 -7.83
C GLY A 79 25.49 -3.16 -6.86
N ASP A 80 26.55 -2.42 -6.50
CA ASP A 80 26.48 -1.27 -5.59
C ASP A 80 25.90 -0.02 -6.27
N LEU A 81 24.69 -0.12 -6.81
CA LEU A 81 24.00 1.03 -7.37
C LEU A 81 23.40 1.83 -6.21
N ILE A 82 24.06 2.93 -5.86
CA ILE A 82 23.57 3.81 -4.80
C ILE A 82 22.36 4.57 -5.33
N TYR A 83 21.21 4.20 -4.78
CA TYR A 83 19.91 4.84 -5.04
C TYR A 83 19.89 6.32 -4.65
N SER A 84 20.50 6.66 -3.51
CA SER A 84 20.50 8.03 -2.97
C SER A 84 21.60 8.22 -1.93
N ALA A 85 22.13 9.43 -1.79
CA ALA A 85 22.95 9.85 -0.65
C ALA A 85 22.15 10.02 0.65
N ILE A 86 20.81 10.04 0.57
CA ILE A 86 19.92 10.05 1.73
C ILE A 86 19.88 8.65 2.34
N PRO A 87 20.36 8.43 3.58
CA PRO A 87 20.27 7.14 4.24
C PRO A 87 18.81 6.74 4.46
N TYR A 88 18.48 5.45 4.24
CA TYR A 88 17.13 4.90 4.46
C TYR A 88 16.01 5.65 3.73
N ASP A 89 16.26 6.00 2.47
CA ASP A 89 15.26 6.63 1.63
C ASP A 89 14.10 5.66 1.33
N THR A 90 13.08 5.68 2.19
CA THR A 90 11.87 4.84 2.10
C THR A 90 10.95 5.25 0.95
N GLY A 91 11.24 6.35 0.25
CA GLY A 91 10.42 6.83 -0.87
C GLY A 91 10.73 6.16 -2.20
N ARG A 92 11.67 5.21 -2.27
CA ARG A 92 12.09 4.59 -3.53
C ARG A 92 10.94 4.08 -4.38
N ASN A 93 10.09 3.23 -3.80
CA ASN A 93 8.99 2.63 -4.54
C ASN A 93 8.00 3.70 -5.04
N TYR A 94 7.80 4.77 -4.28
CA TYR A 94 6.91 5.87 -4.67
C TYR A 94 7.51 6.73 -5.77
N ILE A 95 8.81 6.98 -5.74
CA ILE A 95 9.48 7.73 -6.80
C ILE A 95 9.52 6.92 -8.10
N GLN A 96 9.77 5.61 -8.02
CA GLN A 96 9.67 4.73 -9.19
C GLN A 96 8.24 4.70 -9.75
N LYS A 97 7.22 4.69 -8.88
CA LYS A 97 5.82 4.79 -9.31
C LYS A 97 5.50 6.14 -9.94
N ALA A 98 5.92 7.22 -9.29
CA ALA A 98 5.77 8.59 -9.78
C ALA A 98 6.39 8.78 -11.16
N LEU A 99 7.58 8.23 -11.39
CA LEU A 99 8.23 8.22 -12.69
C LEU A 99 7.34 7.59 -13.78
N ILE A 100 6.74 6.43 -13.52
CA ILE A 100 5.80 5.79 -14.47
C ILE A 100 4.55 6.64 -14.68
N GLN A 101 3.96 7.16 -13.59
CA GLN A 101 2.78 8.01 -13.68
C GLN A 101 3.04 9.31 -14.45
N SER A 102 4.20 9.93 -14.29
CA SER A 102 4.54 11.18 -14.98
C SER A 102 4.78 10.98 -16.47
N ILE A 103 5.23 9.79 -16.88
CA ILE A 103 5.36 9.46 -18.30
C ILE A 103 3.99 9.16 -18.91
N LEU A 104 3.12 8.45 -18.20
CA LEU A 104 1.78 8.09 -18.69
C LEU A 104 0.78 9.26 -18.62
N HIS A 105 0.88 10.12 -17.60
CA HIS A 105 -0.09 11.19 -17.30
C HIS A 105 0.55 12.53 -16.91
N PRO A 106 1.47 13.09 -17.72
CA PRO A 106 2.27 14.26 -17.34
C PRO A 106 1.43 15.45 -16.85
N THR A 107 0.31 15.74 -17.53
CA THR A 107 -0.58 16.84 -17.13
C THR A 107 -1.31 16.58 -15.80
N LYS A 108 -1.76 15.34 -15.55
CA LYS A 108 -2.45 15.02 -14.30
C LYS A 108 -1.48 15.03 -13.13
N THR A 109 -0.28 14.50 -13.32
CA THR A 109 0.75 14.50 -12.27
C THR A 109 1.20 15.90 -11.91
N ARG A 110 1.38 16.80 -12.89
CA ARG A 110 1.72 18.19 -12.61
C ARG A 110 0.60 18.91 -11.85
N LYS A 111 -0.66 18.79 -12.30
CA LYS A 111 -1.82 19.35 -11.58
C LYS A 111 -1.94 18.84 -10.14
N TYR A 112 -1.60 17.58 -9.92
CA TYR A 112 -1.55 17.03 -8.57
C TYR A 112 -0.45 17.72 -7.73
N ILE A 113 0.77 17.89 -8.23
CA ILE A 113 1.82 18.64 -7.52
C ILE A 113 1.36 20.09 -7.22
N GLU A 114 0.77 20.76 -8.20
CA GLU A 114 0.23 22.13 -8.06
C GLU A 114 -0.84 22.22 -6.96
N SER A 115 -1.70 21.20 -6.84
CA SER A 115 -2.70 21.15 -5.76
C SER A 115 -2.07 21.15 -4.36
N HIS A 116 -0.80 20.73 -4.23
CA HIS A 116 -0.03 20.75 -2.99
C HIS A 116 0.84 22.01 -2.83
N GLU A 117 0.64 23.09 -3.60
CA GLU A 117 1.47 24.31 -3.54
C GLU A 117 1.71 24.81 -2.10
N ASN A 118 0.65 24.96 -1.30
CA ASN A 118 0.76 25.41 0.09
C ASN A 118 1.63 24.47 0.96
N ASN A 119 1.46 23.17 0.78
CA ASN A 119 2.24 22.15 1.49
C ASN A 119 3.71 22.22 1.07
N LEU A 120 3.97 22.33 -0.23
CA LEU A 120 5.31 22.42 -0.79
C LEU A 120 6.00 23.71 -0.33
N LYS A 121 5.34 24.87 -0.36
CA LYS A 121 5.88 26.14 0.15
C LYS A 121 6.30 26.04 1.62
N LYS A 122 5.50 25.36 2.46
CA LYS A 122 5.87 25.08 3.86
C LYS A 122 7.12 24.21 3.96
N TYR A 123 7.20 23.11 3.19
CA TYR A 123 8.40 22.27 3.17
C TYR A 123 9.63 22.98 2.61
N LEU A 124 9.48 23.83 1.60
CA LEU A 124 10.55 24.64 1.03
C LEU A 124 11.07 25.66 2.04
N ALA A 125 10.18 26.36 2.75
CA ALA A 125 10.58 27.30 3.81
C ALA A 125 11.36 26.60 4.93
N LEU A 126 10.88 25.43 5.39
CA LEU A 126 11.59 24.60 6.37
C LEU A 126 12.94 24.11 5.83
N SER A 127 13.00 23.72 4.57
CA SER A 127 14.22 23.25 3.91
C SER A 127 15.26 24.38 3.80
N ILE A 128 14.84 25.58 3.43
CA ILE A 128 15.72 26.76 3.36
C ILE A 128 16.27 27.07 4.74
N PHE A 129 15.44 26.97 5.78
CA PHE A 129 15.89 27.13 7.16
C PHE A 129 16.90 26.06 7.57
N GLN A 130 16.69 24.79 7.19
CA GLN A 130 17.63 23.70 7.47
C GLN A 130 19.02 23.94 6.87
N VAL A 131 19.09 24.48 5.65
CA VAL A 131 20.36 24.70 4.93
C VAL A 131 21.04 26.00 5.34
N SER A 132 20.27 27.08 5.49
CA SER A 132 20.81 28.44 5.68
C SER A 132 20.80 28.93 7.12
N GLY A 133 20.04 28.28 8.01
CA GLY A 133 19.76 28.77 9.37
C GLY A 133 18.83 29.99 9.43
N ARG A 134 18.34 30.49 8.28
CA ARG A 134 17.48 31.68 8.20
C ARG A 134 16.02 31.29 8.00
N LYS A 135 15.15 31.80 8.87
CA LYS A 135 13.70 31.61 8.71
C LYS A 135 13.20 32.51 7.59
N VAL A 136 12.40 31.95 6.70
CA VAL A 136 11.77 32.65 5.58
C VAL A 136 10.25 32.47 5.65
N THR A 137 9.52 33.45 5.13
CA THR A 137 8.05 33.38 5.01
C THR A 137 7.65 32.58 3.76
N LEU A 138 6.42 32.06 3.74
CA LEU A 138 5.92 31.26 2.62
C LEU A 138 5.86 32.05 1.30
N ASP A 139 5.60 33.35 1.37
CA ASP A 139 5.49 34.25 0.21
C ASP A 139 6.83 34.93 -0.14
N SER A 140 7.94 34.47 0.44
CA SER A 140 9.26 35.03 0.12
C SER A 140 9.69 34.66 -1.31
N ASN A 141 10.46 35.54 -1.94
CA ASN A 141 11.01 35.30 -3.28
C ASN A 141 11.85 34.02 -3.33
N GLU A 142 12.54 33.68 -2.24
CA GLU A 142 13.32 32.46 -2.12
C GLU A 142 12.45 31.21 -2.17
N VAL A 143 11.31 31.21 -1.47
CA VAL A 143 10.36 30.08 -1.48
C VAL A 143 9.67 29.97 -2.83
N GLU A 144 9.23 31.08 -3.40
CA GLU A 144 8.58 31.10 -4.72
C GLU A 144 9.54 30.58 -5.80
N ARG A 145 10.80 31.04 -5.80
CA ARG A 145 11.81 30.55 -6.74
C ARG A 145 12.07 29.05 -6.56
N ALA A 146 12.17 28.58 -5.32
CA ALA A 146 12.39 27.17 -5.04
C ALA A 146 11.19 26.30 -5.46
N TYR A 147 9.97 26.84 -5.39
CA TYR A 147 8.77 26.19 -5.90
C TYR A 147 8.78 26.09 -7.43
N GLN A 148 9.09 27.18 -8.14
CA GLN A 148 9.18 27.16 -9.61
C GLN A 148 10.26 26.19 -10.11
N GLN A 149 11.39 26.07 -9.40
CA GLN A 149 12.46 25.12 -9.71
C GLN A 149 12.00 23.66 -9.72
N ILE A 150 10.90 23.29 -9.04
CA ILE A 150 10.33 21.94 -9.11
C ILE A 150 9.95 21.59 -10.55
N PHE A 151 9.44 22.56 -11.30
CA PHE A 151 8.90 22.37 -12.65
C PHE A 151 9.92 22.61 -13.77
N GLU A 152 11.12 23.09 -13.42
CA GLU A 152 12.23 23.35 -14.35
C GLU A 152 13.04 22.07 -14.67
N ASP A 153 13.02 21.07 -13.78
CA ASP A 153 13.69 19.77 -13.98
C ASP A 153 12.69 18.62 -13.81
N ALA A 154 12.41 17.92 -14.91
CA ALA A 154 11.39 16.86 -14.92
C ALA A 154 11.72 15.66 -14.00
N LEU A 155 13.00 15.31 -13.84
CA LEU A 155 13.38 14.22 -12.94
C LEU A 155 13.25 14.66 -11.48
N PHE A 156 13.43 15.94 -11.19
CA PHE A 156 13.16 16.50 -9.87
C PHE A 156 11.66 16.60 -9.59
N GLU A 157 10.85 17.04 -10.57
CA GLU A 157 9.38 17.03 -10.48
C GLU A 157 8.84 15.64 -10.13
N MET A 158 9.31 14.60 -10.82
CA MET A 158 8.96 13.19 -10.55
C MET A 158 9.36 12.74 -9.14
N GLN A 159 10.50 13.22 -8.62
CA GLN A 159 10.90 12.94 -7.25
C GLN A 159 9.94 13.58 -6.25
N VAL A 160 9.60 14.86 -6.44
CA VAL A 160 8.63 15.58 -5.60
C VAL A 160 7.27 14.88 -5.63
N LEU A 161 6.80 14.47 -6.80
CA LEU A 161 5.60 13.66 -6.94
C LEU A 161 5.66 12.39 -6.08
N GLY A 162 6.74 11.61 -6.19
CA GLY A 162 6.91 10.40 -5.38
C GLY A 162 6.94 10.69 -3.87
N ARG A 163 7.44 11.86 -3.46
CA ARG A 163 7.38 12.29 -2.06
C ARG A 163 5.96 12.59 -1.61
N LEU A 164 5.18 13.28 -2.42
CA LEU A 164 3.77 13.57 -2.13
C LEU A 164 2.94 12.28 -2.08
N MET A 165 3.14 11.36 -3.04
CA MET A 165 2.50 10.04 -3.03
C MET A 165 2.86 9.22 -1.78
N GLN A 166 4.14 9.23 -1.38
CA GLN A 166 4.56 8.60 -0.13
C GLN A 166 3.88 9.25 1.08
N HIS A 167 3.79 10.57 1.09
CA HIS A 167 3.18 11.31 2.18
C HIS A 167 1.70 10.95 2.34
N ASP A 168 0.97 10.88 1.23
CA ASP A 168 -0.45 10.52 1.22
C ASP A 168 -0.68 9.11 1.75
N GLU A 169 0.23 8.18 1.43
CA GLU A 169 0.10 6.77 1.78
C GLU A 169 0.65 6.46 3.20
N THR A 170 1.63 7.21 3.71
CA THR A 170 2.32 6.86 4.97
C THR A 170 2.35 7.96 6.03
N GLY A 171 1.83 9.14 5.70
CA GLY A 171 1.96 10.32 6.54
C GLY A 171 3.31 11.03 6.37
N PRO A 172 3.70 11.88 7.33
CA PRO A 172 4.81 12.83 7.17
C PRO A 172 6.14 12.18 6.81
N LEU A 173 6.83 12.80 5.86
CA LEU A 173 8.09 12.29 5.30
C LEU A 173 9.25 12.45 6.28
N SER A 174 10.21 11.51 6.24
CA SER A 174 11.46 11.63 7.01
C SER A 174 12.25 12.91 6.69
N ALA A 175 13.08 13.34 7.62
CA ALA A 175 13.27 14.78 7.83
C ALA A 175 14.48 15.47 7.17
N ASN A 176 15.08 14.86 6.15
CA ASN A 176 15.92 15.60 5.21
C ASN A 176 15.03 16.28 4.16
N LEU A 177 14.26 17.29 4.57
CA LEU A 177 13.36 18.01 3.67
C LEU A 177 14.15 18.72 2.57
N ALA A 178 15.30 19.31 2.91
CA ALA A 178 16.16 19.98 1.94
C ALA A 178 16.61 19.05 0.80
N GLY A 179 17.18 17.88 1.11
CA GLY A 179 17.55 16.92 0.05
C GLY A 179 16.37 16.33 -0.73
N LYS A 180 15.14 16.52 -0.27
CA LYS A 180 13.91 16.04 -0.93
C LYS A 180 13.25 17.11 -1.80
N PHE A 181 13.21 18.35 -1.34
CA PHE A 181 12.38 19.42 -1.91
C PHE A 181 13.17 20.66 -2.37
N LEU A 182 14.43 20.84 -1.98
CA LEU A 182 15.26 21.90 -2.56
C LEU A 182 16.09 21.33 -3.69
N TYR A 183 15.89 21.82 -4.91
CA TYR A 183 16.65 21.40 -6.09
C TYR A 183 18.16 21.46 -5.86
N SER A 184 18.64 22.55 -5.24
CA SER A 184 20.07 22.76 -4.94
C SER A 184 20.69 21.68 -4.06
N GLU A 185 19.90 21.05 -3.20
CA GLU A 185 20.33 19.97 -2.33
C GLU A 185 19.98 18.59 -2.90
N ASN A 186 18.84 18.48 -3.58
CA ASN A 186 18.39 17.24 -4.20
C ASN A 186 19.35 16.74 -5.28
N ILE A 187 19.90 17.64 -6.11
CA ILE A 187 20.88 17.27 -7.14
C ILE A 187 22.12 16.57 -6.56
N LYS A 188 22.45 16.85 -5.28
CA LYS A 188 23.58 16.24 -4.57
C LYS A 188 23.29 14.81 -4.10
N THR A 189 22.04 14.36 -4.19
CA THR A 189 21.62 13.05 -3.68
C THR A 189 21.90 11.90 -4.65
N GLY A 190 21.99 12.17 -5.95
CA GLY A 190 22.21 11.14 -6.97
C GLY A 190 20.96 10.36 -7.36
N ILE A 191 19.77 10.79 -6.94
CA ILE A 191 18.51 10.16 -7.31
C ILE A 191 18.21 10.37 -8.81
N SER A 192 18.41 11.57 -9.37
CA SER A 192 18.08 11.82 -10.79
C SER A 192 18.82 10.89 -11.77
N PRO A 193 20.15 10.66 -11.66
CA PRO A 193 20.84 9.67 -12.47
C PRO A 193 20.31 8.24 -12.28
N TYR A 194 19.92 7.86 -11.05
CA TYR A 194 19.28 6.57 -10.80
C TYR A 194 17.96 6.44 -11.57
N LEU A 195 17.12 7.47 -11.53
CA LEU A 195 15.81 7.47 -12.18
C LEU A 195 15.92 7.44 -13.70
N ALA A 196 16.89 8.14 -14.27
CA ALA A 196 17.17 8.08 -15.70
C ALA A 196 17.47 6.64 -16.15
N GLU A 197 18.37 5.94 -15.45
CA GLU A 197 18.71 4.55 -15.78
C GLU A 197 17.57 3.56 -15.49
N TYR A 198 16.78 3.81 -14.45
CA TYR A 198 15.62 2.99 -14.14
C TYR A 198 14.52 3.16 -15.19
N LEU A 199 14.24 4.39 -15.65
CA LEU A 199 13.27 4.65 -16.70
C LEU A 199 13.65 3.96 -18.01
N LYS A 200 14.91 4.08 -18.43
CA LYS A 200 15.43 3.39 -19.62
C LYS A 200 15.18 1.89 -19.53
N PHE A 201 15.54 1.27 -18.41
CA PHE A 201 15.35 -0.15 -18.21
C PHE A 201 13.87 -0.54 -18.26
N VAL A 202 13.00 0.22 -17.59
CA VAL A 202 11.57 -0.09 -17.53
C VAL A 202 10.93 0.02 -18.92
N VAL A 203 11.23 1.07 -19.68
CA VAL A 203 10.72 1.22 -21.07
C VAL A 203 11.26 0.12 -21.98
N GLU A 204 12.54 -0.21 -21.86
CA GLU A 204 13.19 -1.28 -22.62
C GLU A 204 12.50 -2.64 -22.35
N VAL A 205 12.28 -2.98 -21.08
CA VAL A 205 11.74 -4.28 -20.71
C VAL A 205 10.24 -4.41 -21.05
N THR A 206 9.43 -3.33 -20.90
CA THR A 206 8.01 -3.38 -21.28
C THR A 206 7.79 -3.37 -22.80
N GLN A 207 8.75 -2.88 -23.58
CA GLN A 207 8.74 -3.01 -25.04
C GLN A 207 9.22 -4.37 -25.52
N THR A 208 10.04 -5.06 -24.72
CA THR A 208 10.66 -6.33 -25.10
C THR A 208 9.84 -7.53 -24.64
N LEU A 209 9.16 -7.43 -23.50
CA LEU A 209 8.44 -8.51 -22.85
C LEU A 209 6.96 -8.14 -22.63
N PRO A 210 6.04 -9.11 -22.66
CA PRO A 210 4.63 -8.92 -22.34
C PRO A 210 4.47 -8.78 -20.83
N ILE A 211 4.89 -7.63 -20.30
CA ILE A 211 4.76 -7.30 -18.88
C ILE A 211 4.09 -5.94 -18.71
N SER A 212 3.45 -5.77 -17.57
CA SER A 212 3.00 -4.48 -17.07
C SER A 212 3.78 -4.10 -15.82
N THR A 213 4.04 -2.80 -15.64
CA THR A 213 4.60 -2.31 -14.38
C THR A 213 4.10 -0.92 -14.02
N ASP A 214 3.82 -0.71 -12.74
CA ASP A 214 3.55 0.60 -12.16
C ASP A 214 4.79 1.22 -11.52
N GLY A 215 5.98 0.63 -11.71
CA GLY A 215 7.25 1.00 -11.06
C GLY A 215 7.50 0.33 -9.70
N LYS A 216 6.48 -0.21 -9.03
CA LYS A 216 6.61 -0.99 -7.79
C LYS A 216 6.38 -2.49 -8.03
N ASN A 217 5.33 -2.81 -8.78
CA ASN A 217 4.86 -4.14 -9.10
C ASN A 217 5.13 -4.43 -10.57
N VAL A 218 5.45 -5.69 -10.88
CA VAL A 218 5.60 -6.18 -12.23
C VAL A 218 4.73 -7.42 -12.40
N GLN A 219 3.99 -7.48 -13.49
CA GLN A 219 3.10 -8.60 -13.82
C GLN A 219 3.34 -9.05 -15.26
N LEU A 220 3.14 -10.34 -15.52
CA LEU A 220 3.08 -10.87 -16.88
C LEU A 220 1.70 -10.54 -17.48
N LEU A 221 1.67 -10.21 -18.75
CA LEU A 221 0.45 -10.06 -19.54
C LEU A 221 0.18 -11.39 -20.25
N ASP A 222 -0.94 -12.05 -19.95
CA ASP A 222 -1.34 -13.25 -20.67
C ASP A 222 -1.81 -12.89 -22.09
N SER A 223 -1.30 -13.58 -23.11
CA SER A 223 -1.62 -13.38 -24.54
C SER A 223 -3.09 -13.57 -24.88
N ALA A 224 -3.83 -14.40 -24.11
CA ALA A 224 -5.27 -14.57 -24.27
C ALA A 224 -6.09 -13.33 -23.89
N TYR A 225 -5.47 -12.35 -23.21
CA TYR A 225 -6.10 -11.10 -22.77
C TYR A 225 -5.78 -9.90 -23.67
N GLU A 226 -4.95 -10.08 -24.71
CA GLU A 226 -4.69 -9.01 -25.70
C GLU A 226 -5.86 -8.82 -26.69
N GLN A 227 -6.88 -9.67 -26.66
CA GLN A 227 -8.11 -9.50 -27.44
C GLN A 227 -9.34 -9.47 -26.53
N THR A 228 -9.90 -8.26 -26.38
CA THR A 228 -11.30 -8.01 -25.98
C THR A 228 -11.79 -8.66 -24.68
N SER A 229 -11.66 -7.95 -23.55
CA SER A 229 -12.78 -7.73 -22.61
C SER A 229 -12.34 -6.89 -21.40
N GLU A 230 -13.27 -6.07 -20.91
CA GLU A 230 -13.18 -5.19 -19.75
C GLU A 230 -13.09 -5.92 -18.39
N LYS A 231 -12.58 -7.15 -18.29
CA LYS A 231 -12.59 -7.89 -17.02
C LYS A 231 -11.37 -8.78 -16.84
N GLY A 232 -10.45 -8.39 -15.95
CA GLY A 232 -9.44 -9.31 -15.44
C GLY A 232 -8.22 -8.65 -14.81
N TYR A 233 -8.17 -8.71 -13.47
CA TYR A 233 -7.04 -8.53 -12.57
C TYR A 233 -6.46 -7.14 -12.32
N LEU A 234 -6.76 -6.68 -11.10
CA LEU A 234 -6.24 -5.52 -10.38
C LEU A 234 -6.46 -4.20 -11.10
N ASP A 235 -7.47 -3.47 -10.63
CA ASP A 235 -7.75 -2.05 -10.84
C ASP A 235 -6.54 -1.17 -10.42
N GLN A 236 -5.47 -1.27 -11.20
CA GLN A 236 -5.00 -0.09 -11.86
C GLN A 236 -5.86 0.01 -13.11
N PRO A 237 -6.70 1.05 -13.26
CA PRO A 237 -7.29 1.31 -14.58
C PRO A 237 -6.14 1.19 -15.58
N LYS A 238 -6.37 0.57 -16.75
CA LYS A 238 -5.37 0.36 -17.82
C LYS A 238 -4.49 1.59 -18.13
N SER A 239 -4.86 2.76 -17.60
CA SER A 239 -4.09 3.98 -17.52
C SER A 239 -2.87 3.98 -16.57
N LEU A 240 -2.79 3.26 -15.45
CA LEU A 240 -1.71 3.50 -14.45
C LEU A 240 -0.46 2.64 -14.62
N ALA A 241 -0.47 1.57 -15.42
CA ALA A 241 0.68 0.71 -15.62
C ALA A 241 1.29 0.91 -17.02
N LEU A 242 2.62 0.90 -17.10
CA LEU A 242 3.36 0.92 -18.34
C LEU A 242 3.31 -0.48 -18.98
N THR A 243 2.95 -0.53 -20.26
CA THR A 243 2.95 -1.73 -21.11
C THR A 243 3.58 -1.41 -22.45
N SER A 244 3.71 -2.42 -23.33
CA SER A 244 4.14 -2.23 -24.72
C SER A 244 3.20 -1.33 -25.53
N GLN A 245 1.92 -1.21 -25.13
CA GLN A 245 0.88 -0.45 -25.85
C GLN A 245 0.72 0.99 -25.34
N SER A 246 1.41 1.37 -24.27
CA SER A 246 1.28 2.70 -23.68
C SER A 246 1.82 3.80 -24.62
N ASP A 247 1.06 4.88 -24.79
CA ASP A 247 1.55 6.08 -25.47
C ASP A 247 2.47 6.87 -24.54
N LEU A 248 3.73 7.03 -24.94
CA LEU A 248 4.76 7.73 -24.17
C LEU A 248 5.13 9.08 -24.78
N ASN A 249 4.56 9.48 -25.92
CA ASN A 249 5.06 10.62 -26.69
C ASN A 249 5.03 11.91 -25.85
N VAL A 250 3.88 12.21 -25.24
CA VAL A 250 3.71 13.41 -24.39
C VAL A 250 4.58 13.35 -23.14
N GLY A 251 4.74 12.17 -22.53
CA GLY A 251 5.59 11.98 -21.35
C GLY A 251 7.07 12.19 -21.63
N LEU A 252 7.57 11.64 -22.75
CA LEU A 252 8.97 11.72 -23.16
C LEU A 252 9.37 13.12 -23.62
N GLU A 253 8.44 13.92 -24.16
CA GLU A 253 8.69 15.32 -24.52
C GLU A 253 9.08 16.20 -23.34
N ASN A 254 8.64 15.86 -22.13
CA ASN A 254 8.98 16.61 -20.91
C ASN A 254 10.35 16.24 -20.33
N LEU A 255 11.00 15.19 -20.84
CA LEU A 255 12.31 14.76 -20.34
C LEU A 255 13.45 15.63 -20.91
N PRO A 256 14.61 15.65 -20.23
CA PRO A 256 15.83 16.21 -20.80
C PRO A 256 16.12 15.62 -22.19
N ALA A 257 16.46 16.45 -23.17
CA ALA A 257 16.60 16.06 -24.57
C ALA A 257 17.52 14.84 -24.78
N THR A 258 18.61 14.74 -24.03
CA THR A 258 19.52 13.59 -24.09
C THR A 258 18.84 12.30 -23.64
N LEU A 259 18.08 12.34 -22.55
CA LEU A 259 17.36 11.17 -22.02
C LEU A 259 16.21 10.76 -22.95
N LYS A 260 15.48 11.74 -23.52
CA LYS A 260 14.45 11.49 -24.53
C LYS A 260 15.00 10.70 -25.71
N VAL A 261 16.09 11.20 -26.32
CA VAL A 261 16.72 10.56 -27.48
C VAL A 261 17.23 9.17 -27.14
N GLU A 262 17.84 8.99 -25.96
CA GLU A 262 18.28 7.66 -25.50
C GLU A 262 17.12 6.68 -25.39
N ILE A 263 15.97 7.09 -24.84
CA ILE A 263 14.78 6.23 -24.71
C ILE A 263 14.12 5.95 -26.07
N GLU A 264 14.03 6.94 -26.95
CA GLU A 264 13.48 6.77 -28.30
C GLU A 264 14.32 5.78 -29.13
N ASN A 265 15.65 5.81 -28.97
CA ASN A 265 16.54 4.88 -29.68
C ASN A 265 16.40 3.42 -29.18
N LEU A 266 16.00 3.20 -27.93
CA LEU A 266 15.70 1.85 -27.42
C LEU A 266 14.56 1.17 -28.20
N LYS A 267 13.64 1.95 -28.78
CA LYS A 267 12.53 1.44 -29.61
C LYS A 267 13.00 0.85 -30.94
N VAL A 268 14.19 1.21 -31.42
CA VAL A 268 14.65 0.96 -32.80
C VAL A 268 15.76 -0.09 -32.88
N SER A 269 16.50 -0.34 -31.79
CA SER A 269 17.70 -1.17 -31.81
C SER A 269 17.47 -2.65 -31.45
N GLU A 270 18.09 -3.56 -32.23
CA GLU A 270 18.45 -4.91 -31.79
C GLU A 270 19.30 -4.86 -30.50
N PRO A 271 19.26 -5.89 -29.64
CA PRO A 271 19.92 -5.86 -28.33
C PRO A 271 21.41 -5.53 -28.49
N ILE A 272 21.79 -4.35 -27.99
CA ILE A 272 23.12 -3.78 -28.19
C ILE A 272 24.16 -4.70 -27.55
N SER A 273 24.90 -5.40 -28.40
CA SER A 273 26.11 -6.11 -28.04
C SER A 273 27.22 -5.08 -27.84
N GLN A 274 27.69 -4.95 -26.60
CA GLN A 274 28.78 -4.10 -26.12
C GLN A 274 28.42 -2.64 -25.79
N VAL A 275 28.41 -2.36 -24.49
CA VAL A 275 28.51 -1.00 -23.94
C VAL A 275 29.72 -0.95 -23.00
N MET A 276 30.62 0.01 -23.23
CA MET A 276 31.77 0.28 -22.38
C MET A 276 31.31 0.82 -21.01
N THR A 277 31.58 0.06 -19.96
CA THR A 277 31.03 0.25 -18.61
C THR A 277 31.90 1.13 -17.69
N LYS A 278 31.27 2.03 -16.92
CA LYS A 278 31.69 2.34 -15.54
C LYS A 278 30.45 2.27 -14.62
N PRO A 279 30.44 1.42 -13.58
CA PRO A 279 29.38 1.42 -12.55
C PRO A 279 29.13 2.82 -12.02
N LEU A 280 27.89 3.18 -11.67
CA LEU A 280 27.53 4.55 -11.27
C LEU A 280 28.41 5.09 -10.13
N LEU A 281 28.95 4.22 -9.25
CA LEU A 281 29.90 4.57 -8.18
C LEU A 281 31.38 4.70 -8.58
N LYS A 282 31.74 4.17 -9.74
CA LYS A 282 33.08 4.23 -10.35
C LYS A 282 33.09 5.18 -11.55
N SER A 283 31.95 5.75 -11.92
CA SER A 283 31.82 6.84 -12.87
C SER A 283 32.21 8.17 -12.20
N ASN A 284 32.36 9.23 -13.00
CA ASN A 284 32.60 10.57 -12.47
C ASN A 284 31.47 11.01 -11.51
N VAL A 285 30.22 10.64 -11.82
CA VAL A 285 29.04 10.88 -10.98
C VAL A 285 29.18 10.18 -9.62
N GLY A 286 29.65 8.94 -9.59
CA GLY A 286 29.88 8.18 -8.36
C GLY A 286 30.93 8.77 -7.43
N ASN A 287 32.02 9.27 -8.01
CA ASN A 287 33.06 9.94 -7.25
C ASN A 287 32.58 11.28 -6.68
N GLN A 288 31.78 12.03 -7.46
CA GLN A 288 31.11 13.25 -6.97
C GLN A 288 30.15 12.93 -5.82
N LEU A 289 29.33 11.88 -5.94
CA LEU A 289 28.41 11.45 -4.89
C LEU A 289 29.13 11.00 -3.61
N LYS A 290 30.24 10.26 -3.73
CA LYS A 290 31.06 9.88 -2.58
C LYS A 290 31.68 11.10 -1.88
N ALA A 291 32.10 12.12 -2.63
CA ALA A 291 32.62 13.35 -2.07
C ALA A 291 31.52 14.16 -1.35
N LEU A 292 30.34 14.28 -1.97
CA LEU A 292 29.18 14.98 -1.41
C LEU A 292 28.69 14.35 -0.10
N ARG A 293 28.65 13.01 -0.02
CA ARG A 293 28.27 12.26 1.18
C ARG A 293 29.15 12.52 2.39
N LYS A 294 30.43 12.88 2.21
CA LYS A 294 31.35 13.12 3.32
C LYS A 294 30.92 14.29 4.21
N ASN A 295 30.19 15.25 3.64
CA ASN A 295 29.76 16.47 4.33
C ASN A 295 28.24 16.52 4.55
N TYR A 296 27.53 15.42 4.29
CA TYR A 296 26.09 15.36 4.47
C TYR A 296 25.73 15.27 5.95
N VAL A 297 24.91 16.22 6.43
CA VAL A 297 24.35 16.20 7.79
C VAL A 297 22.93 15.66 7.72
N ALA A 298 22.69 14.55 8.42
CA ALA A 298 21.35 13.99 8.53
C ALA A 298 20.51 14.86 9.48
N HIS A 299 19.69 15.74 8.91
CA HIS A 299 18.63 16.42 9.66
C HIS A 299 17.47 15.43 9.78
N SER A 300 17.25 14.82 10.94
CA SER A 300 16.12 13.93 11.18
C SER A 300 15.25 14.46 12.33
N GLN A 301 14.19 15.17 11.99
CA GLN A 301 12.99 15.45 12.81
C GLN A 301 11.99 14.29 12.77
N ALA A 302 11.21 14.13 13.83
CA ALA A 302 10.21 13.06 13.91
C ALA A 302 9.01 13.36 12.98
N PRO A 303 8.39 12.36 12.31
CA PRO A 303 7.22 12.57 11.46
C PRO A 303 6.10 13.38 12.13
N LYS A 304 5.85 13.16 13.43
CA LYS A 304 4.86 13.91 14.22
C LYS A 304 5.13 15.42 14.28
N GLU A 305 6.39 15.85 14.23
CA GLU A 305 6.77 17.27 14.25
C GLU A 305 6.46 17.94 12.91
N LEU A 306 6.50 17.17 11.82
CA LEU A 306 6.20 17.64 10.46
C LEU A 306 4.72 17.57 10.12
N GLU A 307 3.95 16.81 10.89
CA GLU A 307 2.54 16.52 10.71
C GLU A 307 1.65 17.77 10.68
N GLN A 308 1.99 18.77 11.48
CA GLN A 308 1.27 20.04 11.56
C GLN A 308 1.38 20.91 10.29
N TYR A 309 2.35 20.61 9.42
CA TYR A 309 2.60 21.43 8.24
C TYR A 309 1.85 20.96 7.00
N PHE A 310 1.16 19.82 7.06
CA PHE A 310 0.46 19.26 5.91
C PHE A 310 -1.04 19.43 6.01
N GLU A 311 -1.62 19.97 4.95
CA GLU A 311 -3.06 20.07 4.70
C GLU A 311 -3.47 19.01 3.69
N ASN A 312 -4.58 18.30 3.97
CA ASN A 312 -5.16 17.38 3.00
C ASN A 312 -5.74 18.18 1.83
N VAL A 313 -5.24 17.95 0.63
CA VAL A 313 -5.69 18.62 -0.61
C VAL A 313 -6.63 17.74 -1.43
N HIS A 314 -6.80 16.48 -1.03
CA HIS A 314 -7.69 15.55 -1.70
C HIS A 314 -9.13 15.85 -1.35
N SER A 315 -10.00 15.56 -2.31
CA SER A 315 -11.43 15.52 -2.06
C SER A 315 -11.72 14.56 -0.91
N THR A 316 -12.48 15.02 0.07
CA THR A 316 -13.06 14.15 1.11
C THR A 316 -14.14 13.25 0.50
N GLN A 317 -14.69 13.60 -0.65
CA GLN A 317 -15.66 12.79 -1.38
C GLN A 317 -14.98 11.76 -2.29
N ASN A 318 -15.45 10.52 -2.27
CA ASN A 318 -15.13 9.48 -3.24
C ASN A 318 -16.39 8.78 -3.76
N ASP A 319 -16.24 8.02 -4.84
CA ASP A 319 -17.32 7.33 -5.56
C ASP A 319 -17.22 5.81 -5.52
N ASN A 320 -16.43 5.26 -4.59
CA ASN A 320 -16.31 3.82 -4.35
C ASN A 320 -17.70 3.18 -4.22
N LYS A 321 -17.97 2.07 -4.90
CA LYS A 321 -19.23 1.32 -4.83
C LYS A 321 -19.41 0.67 -3.47
N ILE A 322 -18.37 0.01 -2.97
CA ILE A 322 -18.33 -0.58 -1.63
C ILE A 322 -17.14 0.01 -0.89
N ASN A 323 -17.37 1.10 -0.17
CA ASN A 323 -16.34 1.87 0.51
C ASN A 323 -16.04 1.29 1.89
N VAL A 324 -14.82 0.79 2.13
CA VAL A 324 -14.40 0.25 3.42
C VAL A 324 -13.51 1.25 4.15
N ILE A 325 -13.84 1.55 5.41
CA ILE A 325 -13.05 2.49 6.22
C ILE A 325 -13.06 2.10 7.70
N SER A 326 -11.96 2.42 8.40
CA SER A 326 -11.72 2.07 9.79
C SER A 326 -10.75 3.07 10.41
N ASP A 327 -10.78 3.21 11.74
CA ASP A 327 -9.78 3.98 12.51
C ASP A 327 -9.62 5.42 11.98
N ILE A 328 -10.76 6.06 11.75
CA ILE A 328 -10.86 7.44 11.29
C ILE A 328 -10.52 8.41 12.43
N ASP A 329 -10.87 8.03 13.66
CA ASP A 329 -10.57 8.79 14.88
C ASP A 329 -11.06 10.26 14.82
N SER A 330 -12.22 10.50 14.18
CA SER A 330 -12.80 11.83 14.01
C SER A 330 -12.92 12.59 15.34
N GLN A 331 -12.35 13.80 15.39
CA GLN A 331 -12.32 14.64 16.59
C GLN A 331 -13.37 15.78 16.58
N ASN A 332 -13.87 16.16 15.41
CA ASN A 332 -14.63 17.40 15.22
C ASN A 332 -16.13 17.17 14.99
N GLY A 333 -16.66 16.01 15.39
CA GLY A 333 -18.07 15.65 15.15
C GLY A 333 -18.45 15.49 13.68
N LYS A 334 -17.47 15.40 12.76
CA LYS A 334 -17.68 15.24 11.31
C LYS A 334 -16.74 14.19 10.74
N LEU A 335 -17.27 13.32 9.89
CA LEU A 335 -16.45 12.39 9.13
C LEU A 335 -15.55 13.17 8.13
N PRO A 336 -14.27 12.80 8.00
CA PRO A 336 -13.35 13.42 7.05
C PRO A 336 -13.54 12.87 5.62
N PHE A 337 -14.67 12.21 5.34
CA PHE A 337 -14.99 11.68 4.03
C PHE A 337 -16.50 11.73 3.74
N SER A 338 -16.86 11.61 2.48
CA SER A 338 -18.23 11.42 2.02
C SER A 338 -18.25 10.40 0.88
N ASN A 339 -19.18 9.44 0.95
CA ASN A 339 -19.40 8.49 -0.12
C ASN A 339 -20.91 8.18 -0.17
N PRO A 340 -21.59 8.40 -1.31
CA PRO A 340 -23.04 8.22 -1.42
C PRO A 340 -23.47 6.76 -1.59
N ASN A 341 -22.55 5.84 -1.88
CA ASN A 341 -22.82 4.43 -2.13
C ASN A 341 -22.79 3.63 -0.81
N PHE A 342 -22.46 2.34 -0.87
CA PHE A 342 -22.49 1.46 0.30
C PHE A 342 -21.19 1.57 1.10
N ASN A 343 -21.30 1.91 2.38
CA ASN A 343 -20.16 2.08 3.27
C ASN A 343 -20.04 0.93 4.29
N ILE A 344 -18.82 0.48 4.54
CA ILE A 344 -18.46 -0.50 5.57
C ILE A 344 -17.56 0.22 6.58
N LEU A 345 -18.13 0.61 7.72
CA LEU A 345 -17.40 1.22 8.83
C LEU A 345 -16.94 0.14 9.81
N VAL A 346 -15.63 0.02 10.03
CA VAL A 346 -15.01 -1.09 10.79
C VAL A 346 -14.47 -0.60 12.15
N GLY A 347 -15.28 0.18 12.87
CA GLY A 347 -14.97 0.65 14.21
C GLY A 347 -13.88 1.72 14.28
N ASN A 348 -13.77 2.36 15.44
CA ASN A 348 -12.92 3.53 15.71
C ASN A 348 -13.12 4.64 14.68
N VAL A 349 -14.38 4.89 14.33
CA VAL A 349 -14.78 5.96 13.41
C VAL A 349 -14.58 7.33 14.04
N SER A 350 -14.72 7.43 15.35
CA SER A 350 -14.70 8.70 16.06
C SER A 350 -14.06 8.59 17.44
N ASN A 351 -13.62 9.74 17.95
CA ASN A 351 -13.30 10.02 19.36
C ASN A 351 -14.30 11.03 19.97
N SER A 352 -15.42 11.23 19.29
CA SER A 352 -16.49 12.19 19.61
C SER A 352 -17.84 11.69 19.09
N ILE A 353 -18.95 12.30 19.50
CA ILE A 353 -20.25 11.97 18.89
C ILE A 353 -20.29 12.51 17.46
N VAL A 354 -20.37 11.60 16.49
CA VAL A 354 -20.56 11.89 15.06
C VAL A 354 -21.86 11.27 14.59
N SER A 355 -22.64 12.02 13.82
CA SER A 355 -23.89 11.56 13.22
C SER A 355 -23.89 11.85 11.72
N ASP A 356 -24.36 10.89 10.92
CA ASP A 356 -24.60 11.06 9.49
C ASP A 356 -25.92 10.38 9.13
N THR A 357 -26.93 11.17 8.75
CA THR A 357 -28.28 10.68 8.46
C THR A 357 -28.41 10.09 7.05
N GLU A 358 -27.45 10.36 6.17
CA GLU A 358 -27.50 9.98 4.76
C GLU A 358 -26.63 8.77 4.46
N MET A 359 -25.58 8.53 5.25
CA MET A 359 -24.69 7.39 5.08
C MET A 359 -25.43 6.06 5.19
N GLN A 360 -25.30 5.24 4.16
CA GLN A 360 -25.89 3.91 4.09
C GLN A 360 -24.81 2.82 4.09
N GLY A 361 -25.16 1.66 4.64
CA GLY A 361 -24.30 0.48 4.61
C GLY A 361 -24.28 -0.26 5.94
N ILE A 362 -23.10 -0.72 6.35
CA ILE A 362 -22.91 -1.50 7.58
C ILE A 362 -21.85 -0.91 8.49
N TYR A 363 -22.04 -1.08 9.78
CA TYR A 363 -21.16 -0.57 10.83
C TYR A 363 -20.83 -1.71 11.81
N VAL A 364 -19.56 -1.93 12.11
CA VAL A 364 -19.12 -2.80 13.22
C VAL A 364 -18.51 -1.97 14.34
N ILE A 365 -18.87 -2.30 15.59
CA ILE A 365 -18.45 -1.58 16.79
C ILE A 365 -16.94 -1.74 16.99
N GLY A 366 -16.23 -0.61 17.14
CA GLY A 366 -14.84 -0.56 17.55
C GLY A 366 -14.66 -0.25 19.02
N ASN A 367 -13.41 -0.13 19.45
CA ASN A 367 -13.08 0.08 20.86
C ASN A 367 -13.43 1.50 21.32
N HIS A 368 -13.22 2.49 20.47
CA HIS A 368 -13.43 3.90 20.82
C HIS A 368 -14.92 4.24 20.92
N GLU A 369 -15.78 3.62 20.10
CA GLU A 369 -17.24 3.78 20.24
C GLU A 369 -17.75 3.34 21.62
N LEU A 370 -17.08 2.38 22.27
CA LEU A 370 -17.47 1.90 23.60
C LEU A 370 -17.22 2.95 24.69
N SER A 371 -16.20 3.79 24.55
CA SER A 371 -15.87 4.84 25.53
C SER A 371 -16.44 6.21 25.17
N ASP A 372 -16.53 6.56 23.89
CA ASP A 372 -16.96 7.88 23.43
C ASP A 372 -18.39 8.22 23.84
N LEU A 373 -19.27 7.22 23.73
CA LEU A 373 -20.67 7.32 24.13
C LEU A 373 -20.84 7.39 25.65
N LEU A 374 -19.74 7.22 26.41
CA LEU A 374 -19.68 7.26 27.86
C LEU A 374 -19.04 8.56 28.40
N SER A 375 -19.05 9.67 27.66
CA SER A 375 -18.61 10.95 28.25
C SER A 375 -19.37 11.29 29.56
N ASP A 376 -18.70 11.91 30.53
CA ASP A 376 -19.21 12.17 31.89
C ASP A 376 -20.65 12.71 31.90
N ASN A 377 -20.94 13.68 31.04
CA ASN A 377 -22.26 14.31 30.94
C ASN A 377 -23.39 13.35 30.48
N ILE A 378 -23.08 12.26 29.78
CA ILE A 378 -24.05 11.26 29.29
C ILE A 378 -24.29 10.17 30.32
N ILE A 379 -23.22 9.70 31.00
CA ILE A 379 -23.32 8.68 32.05
C ILE A 379 -24.23 9.17 33.18
N PHE A 380 -24.08 10.42 33.63
CA PHE A 380 -24.89 10.95 34.74
C PHE A 380 -26.33 11.27 34.34
N LYS A 381 -26.64 11.46 33.05
CA LYS A 381 -27.99 11.78 32.58
C LYS A 381 -28.85 10.57 32.22
N LYS A 382 -28.25 9.44 31.82
CA LYS A 382 -29.00 8.28 31.30
C LYS A 382 -29.01 7.10 32.29
N SER A 383 -30.20 6.73 32.78
CA SER A 383 -30.41 5.60 33.72
C SER A 383 -30.05 4.22 33.14
N LYS A 384 -29.99 4.09 31.81
CA LYS A 384 -29.76 2.82 31.13
C LYS A 384 -28.38 2.18 31.36
N TRP A 385 -27.41 2.96 31.84
CA TRP A 385 -26.05 2.46 32.15
C TRP A 385 -25.90 1.90 33.56
N ASN A 386 -26.93 2.04 34.42
CA ASN A 386 -26.84 1.71 35.85
C ASN A 386 -26.43 0.27 36.12
N ALA A 387 -26.85 -0.68 35.27
CA ALA A 387 -26.54 -2.10 35.41
C ALA A 387 -25.04 -2.43 35.27
N PHE A 388 -24.23 -1.53 34.68
CA PHE A 388 -22.81 -1.75 34.43
C PHE A 388 -21.89 -0.96 35.37
N ARG A 389 -22.39 0.07 36.07
CA ARG A 389 -21.56 0.99 36.88
C ARG A 389 -20.73 0.28 37.95
N GLU A 390 -21.21 -0.83 38.48
CA GLU A 390 -20.53 -1.62 39.52
C GLU A 390 -19.55 -2.65 38.94
N LYS A 391 -19.42 -2.75 37.61
CA LYS A 391 -18.49 -3.67 36.97
C LYS A 391 -17.13 -3.00 36.84
N GLU A 392 -16.09 -3.66 37.36
CA GLU A 392 -14.70 -3.20 37.31
C GLU A 392 -14.26 -2.78 35.89
N TRP A 393 -14.56 -3.59 34.87
CA TRP A 393 -14.23 -3.27 33.48
C TRP A 393 -14.94 -2.02 32.96
N PHE A 394 -16.13 -1.70 33.48
CA PHE A 394 -16.91 -0.54 33.04
C PHE A 394 -16.40 0.73 33.72
N GLU A 395 -16.07 0.67 35.01
CA GLU A 395 -15.39 1.76 35.72
C GLU A 395 -14.08 2.13 35.03
N GLU A 396 -13.27 1.13 34.70
CA GLU A 396 -12.04 1.35 33.94
C GLU A 396 -12.29 1.89 32.54
N LEU A 397 -13.33 1.44 31.85
CA LEU A 397 -13.66 1.95 30.51
C LEU A 397 -13.98 3.44 30.53
N VAL A 398 -14.55 3.94 31.62
CA VAL A 398 -14.86 5.36 31.81
C VAL A 398 -13.60 6.17 32.20
N VAL A 399 -12.76 5.62 33.08
CA VAL A 399 -11.60 6.34 33.64
C VAL A 399 -10.36 6.26 32.73
N ASP A 400 -10.05 5.08 32.20
CA ASP A 400 -8.91 4.83 31.31
C ASP A 400 -9.27 3.73 30.27
N PRO A 401 -9.92 4.12 29.15
CA PRO A 401 -10.37 3.19 28.11
C PRO A 401 -9.27 2.24 27.60
N ASN A 402 -8.02 2.72 27.50
CA ASN A 402 -6.90 1.95 26.97
C ASN A 402 -6.58 0.71 27.84
N GLN A 403 -6.77 0.81 29.16
CA GLN A 403 -6.57 -0.33 30.07
C GLN A 403 -7.78 -1.27 30.09
N ALA A 404 -8.97 -0.73 29.84
CA ALA A 404 -10.21 -1.48 29.91
C ALA A 404 -10.42 -2.44 28.73
N TRP A 405 -9.89 -2.15 27.53
CA TRP A 405 -10.18 -2.92 26.31
C TRP A 405 -9.94 -4.43 26.44
N ALA A 406 -8.88 -4.83 27.16
CA ALA A 406 -8.56 -6.24 27.39
C ALA A 406 -9.50 -6.93 28.42
N LYS A 407 -10.20 -6.15 29.23
CA LYS A 407 -11.11 -6.59 30.31
C LYS A 407 -12.58 -6.61 29.88
N LEU A 408 -12.90 -6.02 28.73
CA LEU A 408 -14.25 -6.02 28.15
C LEU A 408 -14.84 -7.43 28.04
N PRO A 409 -16.15 -7.61 28.26
CA PRO A 409 -16.78 -8.92 28.23
C PRO A 409 -16.68 -9.56 26.83
N VAL A 410 -16.41 -10.86 26.77
CA VAL A 410 -16.51 -11.61 25.49
C VAL A 410 -17.94 -12.11 25.38
N GLY A 411 -18.52 -12.01 24.18
CA GLY A 411 -19.86 -12.53 23.91
C GLY A 411 -20.95 -11.47 23.73
N ASN A 412 -22.20 -11.94 23.71
CA ASN A 412 -23.39 -11.10 23.55
C ASN A 412 -23.75 -10.41 24.88
N ASN A 413 -22.90 -9.48 25.32
CA ASN A 413 -23.18 -8.66 26.49
C ASN A 413 -24.20 -7.56 26.14
N SER A 414 -25.17 -7.32 27.02
CA SER A 414 -26.19 -6.26 26.85
C SER A 414 -25.59 -4.85 26.73
N PHE A 415 -24.37 -4.64 27.22
CA PHE A 415 -23.61 -3.42 26.98
C PHE A 415 -23.44 -3.12 25.49
N TYR A 416 -23.10 -4.12 24.68
CA TYR A 416 -22.89 -3.93 23.23
C TYR A 416 -24.19 -3.63 22.48
N GLU A 417 -25.32 -4.19 22.93
CA GLU A 417 -26.64 -3.83 22.37
C GLU A 417 -26.99 -2.37 22.67
N LEU A 418 -26.69 -1.86 23.87
CA LEU A 418 -26.93 -0.45 24.17
C LEU A 418 -26.06 0.51 23.34
N ILE A 419 -24.83 0.10 23.04
CA ILE A 419 -23.94 0.84 22.14
C ILE A 419 -24.48 0.81 20.71
N LYS A 420 -24.91 -0.37 20.24
CA LYS A 420 -25.55 -0.55 18.93
C LYS A 420 -26.76 0.39 18.77
N ASP A 421 -27.62 0.48 19.78
CA ASP A 421 -28.81 1.35 19.76
C ASP A 421 -28.47 2.84 19.69
N GLU A 422 -27.40 3.29 20.36
CA GLU A 422 -26.94 4.68 20.27
C GLU A 422 -26.29 4.97 18.91
N LEU A 423 -25.49 4.04 18.37
CA LEU A 423 -24.91 4.19 17.03
C LEU A 423 -25.99 4.21 15.94
N ALA A 424 -27.04 3.39 16.06
CA ALA A 424 -28.14 3.36 15.12
C ALA A 424 -28.93 4.68 15.09
N GLN A 425 -28.99 5.43 16.20
CA GLN A 425 -29.57 6.77 16.23
C GLN A 425 -28.71 7.79 15.47
N ASN A 426 -27.39 7.65 15.57
CA ASN A 426 -26.43 8.54 14.88
C ASN A 426 -26.32 8.23 13.38
N TYR A 427 -26.59 6.98 12.98
CA TYR A 427 -26.48 6.49 11.60
C TYR A 427 -27.74 5.71 11.17
N PRO A 428 -28.89 6.39 11.00
CA PRO A 428 -30.19 5.73 10.82
C PRO A 428 -30.32 4.88 9.54
N LYS A 429 -29.49 5.13 8.52
CA LYS A 429 -29.47 4.36 7.26
C LYS A 429 -28.39 3.26 7.24
N MET A 430 -27.61 3.12 8.30
CA MET A 430 -26.63 2.05 8.45
C MET A 430 -27.18 0.91 9.31
N LYS A 431 -26.81 -0.32 8.95
CA LYS A 431 -27.06 -1.49 9.79
C LYS A 431 -25.87 -1.73 10.71
N ILE A 432 -26.06 -1.52 12.01
CA ILE A 432 -25.04 -1.81 13.01
C ILE A 432 -25.02 -3.33 13.29
N LEU A 433 -23.92 -3.99 12.93
CA LEU A 433 -23.76 -5.45 13.05
C LEU A 433 -23.05 -5.80 14.36
N ASN A 434 -23.82 -6.09 15.40
CA ASN A 434 -23.32 -6.66 16.66
C ASN A 434 -23.57 -8.17 16.69
N ASN A 435 -22.59 -8.97 16.24
CA ASN A 435 -22.74 -10.43 16.12
C ASN A 435 -23.93 -10.82 15.22
N GLU A 436 -24.06 -10.10 14.11
CA GLU A 436 -25.17 -10.19 13.16
C GLU A 436 -24.65 -10.30 11.73
N SER A 437 -25.56 -10.60 10.80
CA SER A 437 -25.24 -10.60 9.38
C SER A 437 -26.25 -9.84 8.53
N VAL A 438 -25.81 -9.46 7.35
CA VAL A 438 -26.66 -8.93 6.28
C VAL A 438 -26.17 -9.43 4.95
N ILE A 439 -27.09 -9.59 4.00
CA ILE A 439 -26.75 -9.89 2.61
C ILE A 439 -26.91 -8.60 1.81
N TYR A 440 -25.86 -8.21 1.10
CA TYR A 440 -25.86 -7.09 0.17
C TYR A 440 -25.18 -7.54 -1.12
N GLU A 441 -25.82 -7.29 -2.26
CA GLU A 441 -25.35 -7.72 -3.60
C GLU A 441 -24.92 -9.20 -3.67
N GLY A 442 -25.67 -10.09 -3.02
CA GLY A 442 -25.39 -11.52 -3.03
C GLY A 442 -24.24 -11.98 -2.12
N ILE A 443 -23.65 -11.07 -1.35
CA ILE A 443 -22.57 -11.35 -0.40
C ILE A 443 -23.09 -11.22 1.02
N ARG A 444 -22.78 -12.20 1.86
CA ARG A 444 -23.07 -12.15 3.30
C ARG A 444 -21.94 -11.44 4.02
N TYR A 445 -22.26 -10.35 4.71
CA TYR A 445 -21.36 -9.67 5.62
C TYR A 445 -21.72 -10.05 7.05
N ILE A 446 -20.79 -10.66 7.78
CA ILE A 446 -20.92 -11.03 9.19
C ILE A 446 -20.13 -10.03 10.02
N GLY A 447 -20.81 -9.24 10.85
CA GLY A 447 -20.16 -8.34 11.81
C GLY A 447 -20.01 -9.01 13.17
N LEU A 448 -18.78 -9.11 13.68
CA LEU A 448 -18.47 -9.66 15.00
C LEU A 448 -17.92 -8.55 15.91
N THR A 449 -18.55 -8.37 17.07
CA THR A 449 -18.06 -7.50 18.14
C THR A 449 -17.16 -8.32 19.04
N ILE A 450 -15.86 -8.19 18.80
CA ILE A 450 -14.84 -8.91 19.57
C ILE A 450 -13.95 -7.93 20.32
N PRO A 451 -13.79 -8.08 21.65
CA PRO A 451 -12.91 -7.21 22.42
C PRO A 451 -11.45 -7.47 22.04
N LEU A 452 -10.58 -6.48 22.28
CA LEU A 452 -9.15 -6.57 22.05
C LEU A 452 -8.47 -7.50 23.07
N ALA A 453 -8.79 -8.79 23.02
CA ALA A 453 -8.27 -9.78 23.94
C ALA A 453 -6.86 -10.20 23.51
N LEU A 454 -5.86 -9.56 24.12
CA LEU A 454 -4.49 -10.09 24.17
C LEU A 454 -4.52 -11.55 24.65
N SER A 455 -3.58 -12.35 24.15
CA SER A 455 -3.45 -13.82 24.20
C SER A 455 -3.98 -14.61 25.42
N LYS A 456 -4.17 -13.99 26.59
CA LYS A 456 -4.69 -14.60 27.82
C LYS A 456 -6.12 -15.15 27.69
N ARG A 457 -7.01 -14.46 26.96
CA ARG A 457 -8.43 -14.88 26.79
C ARG A 457 -8.75 -15.49 25.42
N LYS A 458 -7.71 -15.85 24.67
CA LYS A 458 -7.79 -16.41 23.33
C LYS A 458 -8.77 -17.59 23.20
N LYS A 459 -8.77 -18.52 24.16
CA LYS A 459 -9.62 -19.72 24.10
C LYS A 459 -11.11 -19.38 24.22
N GLU A 460 -11.44 -18.50 25.15
CA GLU A 460 -12.79 -17.98 25.36
C GLU A 460 -13.28 -17.24 24.11
N LEU A 461 -12.44 -16.34 23.57
CA LEU A 461 -12.75 -15.58 22.36
C LEU A 461 -12.98 -16.48 21.14
N GLN A 462 -12.09 -17.45 20.87
CA GLN A 462 -12.26 -18.34 19.71
C GLN A 462 -13.45 -19.29 19.87
N ASN A 463 -13.81 -19.69 21.09
CA ASN A 463 -15.02 -20.46 21.34
C ASN A 463 -16.27 -19.63 21.00
N PHE A 464 -16.29 -18.37 21.44
CA PHE A 464 -17.36 -17.43 21.09
C PHE A 464 -17.47 -17.23 19.56
N ILE A 465 -16.36 -16.94 18.88
CA ILE A 465 -16.32 -16.78 17.42
C ILE A 465 -16.87 -18.02 16.72
N ALA A 466 -16.48 -19.22 17.16
CA ALA A 466 -16.96 -20.46 16.56
C ALA A 466 -18.48 -20.62 16.67
N ILE A 467 -19.04 -20.37 17.86
CA ILE A 467 -20.49 -20.49 18.13
C ILE A 467 -21.27 -19.47 17.29
N GLU A 468 -20.85 -18.20 17.28
CA GLU A 468 -21.58 -17.17 16.54
C GLU A 468 -21.46 -17.35 15.03
N MET A 469 -20.27 -17.72 14.53
CA MET A 469 -20.11 -18.00 13.11
C MET A 469 -20.96 -19.20 12.69
N GLU A 470 -21.01 -20.28 13.48
CA GLU A 470 -21.86 -21.44 13.17
C GLU A 470 -23.33 -21.02 13.06
N ARG A 471 -23.82 -20.21 14.00
CA ARG A 471 -25.19 -19.66 13.99
C ARG A 471 -25.46 -18.77 12.77
N LEU A 472 -24.55 -17.86 12.44
CA LEU A 472 -24.72 -16.86 11.38
C LEU A 472 -24.54 -17.45 9.98
N LEU A 473 -23.78 -18.53 9.85
CA LEU A 473 -23.55 -19.22 8.59
C LEU A 473 -24.63 -20.28 8.28
N ALA A 474 -25.33 -20.80 9.29
CA ALA A 474 -26.23 -21.95 9.19
C ALA A 474 -27.30 -21.87 8.10
N GLN A 475 -27.63 -20.66 7.61
CA GLN A 475 -28.69 -20.44 6.63
C GLN A 475 -28.32 -20.87 5.21
N ASP A 476 -27.05 -20.74 4.81
CA ASP A 476 -26.60 -21.12 3.46
C ASP A 476 -25.07 -21.25 3.43
N ARG A 477 -24.57 -22.35 2.87
CA ARG A 477 -23.15 -22.66 2.74
C ARG A 477 -22.47 -21.99 1.56
N ASN A 478 -23.23 -21.64 0.53
CA ASN A 478 -22.70 -21.25 -0.77
C ASN A 478 -22.57 -19.74 -0.92
N ILE A 479 -23.33 -18.95 -0.15
CA ILE A 479 -23.26 -17.49 -0.19
C ILE A 479 -21.84 -17.03 0.14
N PRO A 480 -21.16 -16.30 -0.77
CA PRO A 480 -19.86 -15.70 -0.49
C PRO A 480 -19.95 -14.85 0.77
N THR A 481 -19.09 -15.12 1.74
CA THR A 481 -19.17 -14.53 3.08
C THR A 481 -17.89 -13.77 3.43
N VAL A 482 -18.05 -12.53 3.90
CA VAL A 482 -16.99 -11.67 4.41
C VAL A 482 -17.20 -11.47 5.91
N ILE A 483 -16.18 -11.73 6.70
CA ILE A 483 -16.21 -11.49 8.16
C ILE A 483 -15.64 -10.10 8.44
N ILE A 484 -16.34 -9.32 9.24
CA ILE A 484 -15.98 -7.94 9.59
C ILE A 484 -15.88 -7.85 11.10
N SER A 485 -14.75 -7.36 11.60
CA SER A 485 -14.55 -7.13 13.03
C SER A 485 -13.54 -6.03 13.26
N HIS A 486 -13.79 -5.11 14.19
CA HIS A 486 -12.80 -4.07 14.47
C HIS A 486 -11.47 -4.68 14.96
N ALA A 487 -11.53 -5.52 16.00
CA ALA A 487 -10.35 -6.30 16.37
C ALA A 487 -10.09 -7.41 15.32
N PRO A 488 -8.83 -7.71 14.98
CA PRO A 488 -8.49 -8.82 14.11
C PRO A 488 -8.83 -10.18 14.74
N LEU A 489 -9.34 -11.12 13.93
CA LEU A 489 -9.73 -12.45 14.41
C LEU A 489 -8.54 -13.27 14.94
N PHE A 490 -7.47 -13.34 14.14
CA PHE A 490 -6.21 -14.05 14.45
C PHE A 490 -5.14 -13.68 13.43
N ASN A 491 -3.87 -13.96 13.74
CA ASN A 491 -2.73 -13.56 12.91
C ASN A 491 -2.79 -14.07 11.47
N GLU A 492 -3.35 -15.26 11.24
CA GLU A 492 -3.46 -15.86 9.90
C GLU A 492 -4.42 -15.08 8.98
N LEU A 493 -5.38 -14.35 9.55
CA LEU A 493 -6.29 -13.46 8.83
C LEU A 493 -5.96 -12.01 9.18
N SER A 494 -4.68 -11.64 9.10
CA SER A 494 -4.23 -10.27 9.34
C SER A 494 -3.09 -9.87 8.40
N MET A 495 -2.93 -8.56 8.18
CA MET A 495 -1.84 -8.01 7.36
C MET A 495 -0.55 -7.71 8.17
N LEU A 496 -0.63 -7.56 9.49
CA LEU A 496 0.06 -8.47 10.41
C LEU A 496 1.51 -8.94 10.15
N SER A 497 2.51 -8.08 9.92
CA SER A 497 3.90 -8.60 9.76
C SER A 497 4.40 -9.29 11.05
N PRO A 498 4.99 -10.51 10.98
CA PRO A 498 5.60 -11.17 12.13
C PRO A 498 6.75 -10.40 12.81
N LYS A 499 7.27 -9.37 12.14
CA LYS A 499 8.30 -8.45 12.66
C LYS A 499 7.72 -7.24 13.41
N SER A 500 6.40 -7.02 13.34
CA SER A 500 5.74 -5.90 14.01
C SER A 500 5.77 -6.06 15.52
N LYS A 501 5.89 -4.95 16.25
CA LYS A 501 5.79 -4.93 17.72
C LYS A 501 4.40 -5.34 18.21
N SER A 502 3.36 -5.06 17.42
CA SER A 502 1.98 -5.44 17.73
C SER A 502 1.70 -6.93 17.44
N TYR A 503 2.64 -7.65 16.81
CA TYR A 503 2.44 -9.05 16.45
C TYR A 503 2.65 -9.99 17.64
N ASN A 504 1.57 -10.54 18.16
CA ASN A 504 1.63 -11.56 19.20
C ASN A 504 1.66 -12.97 18.59
N LYS A 505 2.81 -13.65 18.62
CA LYS A 505 3.00 -15.00 18.04
C LYS A 505 1.99 -16.05 18.52
N SER A 506 1.42 -15.88 19.71
CA SER A 506 0.45 -16.82 20.30
C SER A 506 -0.99 -16.61 19.82
N TYR A 507 -1.30 -15.49 19.17
CA TYR A 507 -2.63 -15.12 18.68
C TYR A 507 -2.98 -15.77 17.32
N LYS A 508 -2.77 -17.09 17.24
CA LYS A 508 -3.06 -17.94 16.07
C LYS A 508 -4.42 -18.62 16.19
N CYS A 509 -5.08 -19.00 15.11
CA CYS A 509 -6.27 -19.86 15.24
C CYS A 509 -5.89 -21.23 15.85
N ALA A 510 -6.55 -21.62 16.95
CA ALA A 510 -6.34 -22.92 17.61
C ALA A 510 -7.64 -23.73 17.77
N HIS A 511 -8.79 -23.11 17.49
CA HIS A 511 -10.09 -23.73 17.66
C HIS A 511 -10.51 -24.51 16.41
N ARG A 512 -10.58 -25.85 16.52
CA ARG A 512 -10.94 -26.74 15.40
C ARG A 512 -12.30 -26.44 14.79
N GLY A 513 -13.27 -25.97 15.59
CA GLY A 513 -14.58 -25.55 15.09
C GLY A 513 -14.48 -24.42 14.08
N ILE A 514 -13.58 -23.45 14.28
CA ILE A 514 -13.39 -22.34 13.33
C ILE A 514 -12.82 -22.88 12.02
N LEU A 515 -11.77 -23.70 12.07
CA LEU A 515 -11.18 -24.32 10.87
C LEU A 515 -12.24 -25.07 10.05
N ASN A 516 -13.06 -25.90 10.73
CA ASN A 516 -14.15 -26.63 10.08
C ASN A 516 -15.20 -25.72 9.43
N LEU A 517 -15.49 -24.54 9.99
CA LEU A 517 -16.40 -23.57 9.38
C LEU A 517 -15.80 -22.98 8.10
N PHE A 518 -14.52 -22.61 8.12
CA PHE A 518 -13.83 -22.11 6.92
C PHE A 518 -13.74 -23.17 5.83
N ASP A 519 -13.59 -24.45 6.17
CA ASP A 519 -13.64 -25.53 5.18
C ASP A 519 -15.05 -25.67 4.57
N LYS A 520 -16.10 -25.70 5.41
CA LYS A 520 -17.47 -26.05 5.01
C LYS A 520 -18.26 -24.93 4.34
N PHE A 521 -17.97 -23.67 4.65
CA PHE A 521 -18.72 -22.51 4.19
C PHE A 521 -17.91 -21.67 3.20
N ASN A 522 -18.58 -20.97 2.29
CA ASN A 522 -17.96 -20.08 1.31
C ASN A 522 -17.51 -18.75 1.93
N ILE A 523 -16.60 -18.82 2.90
CA ILE A 523 -15.96 -17.63 3.47
C ILE A 523 -14.83 -17.23 2.52
N ILE A 524 -14.89 -15.99 2.02
CA ILE A 524 -13.98 -15.50 0.98
C ILE A 524 -12.96 -14.47 1.49
N GLY A 525 -13.20 -13.89 2.67
CA GLY A 525 -12.26 -12.94 3.25
C GLY A 525 -12.67 -12.36 4.60
N ALA A 526 -11.79 -11.50 5.11
CA ALA A 526 -12.00 -10.76 6.35
C ALA A 526 -11.61 -9.28 6.20
N ILE A 527 -12.33 -8.42 6.89
CA ILE A 527 -12.06 -6.99 6.99
C ILE A 527 -11.94 -6.64 8.47
N HIS A 528 -10.85 -6.00 8.84
CA HIS A 528 -10.60 -5.64 10.24
C HIS A 528 -9.97 -4.28 10.42
N GLY A 529 -10.18 -3.75 11.62
CA GLY A 529 -9.66 -2.49 12.09
C GLY A 529 -8.35 -2.62 12.89
N HIS A 530 -8.13 -1.65 13.80
CA HIS A 530 -7.19 -1.63 14.92
C HIS A 530 -5.68 -1.58 14.63
N HIS A 531 -5.19 -2.24 13.57
CA HIS A 531 -3.75 -2.43 13.41
C HIS A 531 -2.99 -1.19 12.91
N HIS A 532 -3.67 -0.13 12.46
CA HIS A 532 -3.10 1.08 11.85
C HIS A 532 -1.93 0.77 10.91
N ILE A 533 -2.16 -0.14 9.96
CA ILE A 533 -1.09 -0.56 9.05
C ILE A 533 -0.79 0.59 8.09
N PRO A 534 0.48 1.01 7.95
CA PRO A 534 0.83 2.03 6.98
C PRO A 534 0.43 1.57 5.59
N ALA A 535 -0.22 2.43 4.80
CA ALA A 535 -0.73 2.02 3.50
C ALA A 535 0.38 1.53 2.53
N SER A 536 1.64 1.94 2.77
CA SER A 536 2.86 1.37 2.12
C SER A 536 2.98 -0.14 2.15
N SER A 537 2.40 -0.78 3.17
CA SER A 537 2.39 -2.22 3.33
C SER A 537 1.33 -2.91 2.46
N GLY A 538 0.56 -2.14 1.68
CA GLY A 538 -0.60 -2.58 0.94
C GLY A 538 -1.90 -2.29 1.68
N GLN A 539 -3.00 -2.26 0.92
CA GLN A 539 -4.35 -2.03 1.42
C GLN A 539 -5.12 -3.34 1.67
N SER A 540 -4.75 -4.39 0.96
CA SER A 540 -5.26 -5.74 1.12
C SER A 540 -4.15 -6.76 0.93
N LYS A 541 -4.42 -8.02 1.32
CA LYS A 541 -3.52 -9.15 1.10
C LYS A 541 -4.31 -10.44 0.91
N MET A 542 -3.84 -11.30 -0.01
CA MET A 542 -4.28 -12.69 -0.07
C MET A 542 -3.53 -13.55 0.94
N VAL A 543 -4.26 -14.33 1.73
CA VAL A 543 -3.72 -15.27 2.72
C VAL A 543 -4.25 -16.68 2.46
N SER A 544 -3.52 -17.68 2.93
CA SER A 544 -3.99 -19.07 2.92
C SER A 544 -4.44 -19.46 4.32
N PHE A 545 -5.71 -19.85 4.45
CA PHE A 545 -6.27 -20.33 5.71
C PHE A 545 -7.28 -21.45 5.41
N SER A 546 -7.16 -22.56 6.15
CA SER A 546 -8.00 -23.75 5.93
C SER A 546 -8.04 -24.21 4.45
N ASN A 547 -6.86 -24.30 3.82
CA ASN A 547 -6.68 -24.65 2.40
C ASN A 547 -7.40 -23.75 1.38
N LYS A 548 -7.91 -22.59 1.80
CA LYS A 548 -8.54 -21.58 0.94
C LYS A 548 -7.64 -20.36 0.81
N LYS A 549 -7.65 -19.75 -0.37
CA LYS A 549 -7.12 -18.40 -0.56
C LYS A 549 -8.22 -17.41 -0.18
N LEU A 550 -7.92 -16.53 0.75
CA LEU A 550 -8.86 -15.55 1.30
C LEU A 550 -8.24 -14.17 1.21
N PHE A 551 -9.07 -13.15 1.00
CA PHE A 551 -8.59 -11.78 1.11
C PHE A 551 -8.65 -11.29 2.55
N VAL A 552 -7.78 -10.34 2.86
CA VAL A 552 -7.74 -9.65 4.15
C VAL A 552 -7.54 -8.15 3.91
N VAL A 553 -8.36 -7.31 4.53
CA VAL A 553 -8.25 -5.85 4.54
C VAL A 553 -8.07 -5.36 5.98
N CYS A 554 -6.95 -4.71 6.28
CA CYS A 554 -6.66 -4.06 7.58
C CYS A 554 -6.97 -2.57 7.54
N SER A 555 -7.11 -1.93 8.71
CA SER A 555 -7.04 -0.47 8.79
C SER A 555 -5.82 0.00 8.06
N ILE A 556 -6.09 0.77 7.02
CA ILE A 556 -5.09 1.50 6.28
C ILE A 556 -4.98 2.83 6.99
N TYR A 557 -3.90 3.01 7.74
CA TYR A 557 -3.63 4.31 8.34
C TYR A 557 -3.19 5.27 7.23
N SER A 558 -4.03 6.25 6.92
CA SER A 558 -3.68 7.46 6.18
C SER A 558 -4.55 8.62 6.66
N LYS A 559 -3.96 9.80 6.83
CA LYS A 559 -4.68 11.05 7.12
C LYS A 559 -5.65 11.50 6.03
N ILE A 560 -5.55 10.86 4.87
CA ILE A 560 -6.29 11.15 3.65
C ILE A 560 -7.21 9.97 3.32
N ASN A 561 -7.29 8.95 4.18
CA ASN A 561 -8.09 7.78 3.92
C ASN A 561 -9.58 8.15 3.84
N THR A 562 -10.10 8.23 2.61
CA THR A 562 -11.53 8.41 2.33
C THR A 562 -12.23 7.06 2.13
N GLY A 563 -11.45 5.97 2.14
CA GLY A 563 -11.89 4.58 2.16
C GLY A 563 -11.32 3.75 1.00
N PHE A 564 -11.51 2.43 1.09
CA PHE A 564 -11.00 1.42 0.17
C PHE A 564 -12.14 0.83 -0.67
N GLU A 565 -11.97 0.76 -2.00
CA GLU A 565 -12.93 0.10 -2.90
C GLU A 565 -12.85 -1.43 -2.78
N LEU A 566 -13.85 -2.03 -2.15
CA LEU A 566 -13.91 -3.48 -1.97
C LEU A 566 -14.43 -4.20 -3.22
N SER A 567 -15.22 -3.56 -4.10
CA SER A 567 -15.81 -4.24 -5.26
C SER A 567 -14.78 -4.95 -6.12
N ASN A 568 -13.61 -4.33 -6.27
CA ASN A 568 -12.51 -4.82 -7.10
C ASN A 568 -11.91 -6.12 -6.56
N LEU A 569 -11.90 -6.28 -5.24
CA LEU A 569 -11.41 -7.49 -4.59
C LEU A 569 -12.45 -8.61 -4.64
N LEU A 570 -13.73 -8.25 -4.67
CA LEU A 570 -14.84 -9.20 -4.73
C LEU A 570 -15.06 -9.74 -6.15
N SER A 571 -14.89 -8.91 -7.19
CA SER A 571 -15.00 -9.34 -8.59
C SER A 571 -13.99 -10.42 -8.97
N ASP A 572 -12.83 -10.45 -8.31
CA ASP A 572 -11.79 -11.45 -8.57
C ASP A 572 -12.08 -12.81 -7.88
N LEU A 573 -13.02 -12.84 -6.94
CA LEU A 573 -13.31 -14.01 -6.09
C LEU A 573 -14.71 -14.58 -6.28
N ILE A 574 -15.59 -13.85 -6.95
CA ILE A 574 -16.97 -14.23 -7.23
C ILE A 574 -17.10 -14.33 -8.75
N PRO A 575 -17.35 -15.54 -9.30
CA PRO A 575 -17.46 -15.78 -10.74
C PRO A 575 -18.53 -14.95 -11.46
#